data_AF-A0A833T769-F1
#
_entry.id   AF-A0A833T769-F1
#
_cell.length_a   1.000
_cell.length_b   1.000
_cell.length_c   1.000
_cell.angle_alpha   90.00
_cell.angle_beta   90.00
_cell.angle_gamma   90.00
#
_symmetry.space_group_name_H-M   'P 1'
#
loop_
_entity.id
_entity.type
_entity.pdbx_description
1 polymer ?
#
loop_
_entity_poly.entity_id
_entity_poly.type
_entity_poly.pdbx_seq_one_letter_code
_entity_poly.pdbx_strand_id
1 'polypeptide(L)'
;MATTVDTSTNCVVTSSTRTTKWATVRAAHRVRLCYHDEAYRQRTEERTKSLIADASSSTSSSTSALLAKKALKYRKVYDRMTAVDVKDPNFDVFEFLGVDWHKASSMKTSGHV
;
A
#
# COMPACT_ATOMS: atom_id res chain seq x y z
N MET A 1 -39.07 8.02 -18.12
CA MET A 1 -38.45 7.18 -19.17
C MET A 1 -37.15 6.65 -18.60
N ALA A 2 -37.14 5.37 -18.22
CA ALA A 2 -35.98 4.67 -17.66
C ALA A 2 -35.11 4.12 -18.80
N THR A 3 -33.78 4.19 -18.66
CA THR A 3 -32.88 3.14 -19.16
C THR A 3 -31.52 3.18 -18.45
N THR A 4 -31.22 2.06 -17.79
CA THR A 4 -29.92 1.66 -17.23
C THR A 4 -28.98 1.24 -18.36
N VAL A 5 -27.69 1.58 -18.32
CA VAL A 5 -26.63 0.76 -18.93
C VAL A 5 -25.38 0.74 -18.05
N ASP A 6 -25.22 -0.41 -17.42
CA ASP A 6 -24.05 -0.94 -16.74
C ASP A 6 -22.96 -1.22 -17.77
N THR A 7 -21.70 -0.82 -17.53
CA THR A 7 -20.57 -1.42 -18.24
C THR A 7 -19.33 -1.42 -17.33
N SER A 8 -19.30 -2.46 -16.49
CA SER A 8 -18.11 -3.02 -15.87
C SER A 8 -16.92 -3.05 -16.85
N THR A 9 -15.87 -2.25 -16.58
CA THR A 9 -14.61 -2.36 -17.32
C THR A 9 -13.66 -3.27 -16.55
N ASN A 10 -13.55 -4.47 -17.09
CA ASN A 10 -12.80 -5.62 -16.61
C ASN A 10 -11.30 -5.30 -16.57
N CYS A 11 -10.71 -5.15 -15.39
CA CYS A 11 -9.26 -5.10 -15.24
C CYS A 11 -8.72 -6.54 -15.24
N VAL A 12 -8.11 -6.92 -16.36
CA VAL A 12 -7.49 -8.24 -16.55
C VAL A 12 -6.39 -8.45 -15.51
N VAL A 13 -6.64 -9.37 -14.58
CA VAL A 13 -5.69 -9.78 -13.55
C VAL A 13 -4.84 -10.92 -14.11
N THR A 14 -3.61 -10.61 -14.52
CA THR A 14 -2.59 -11.66 -14.71
C THR A 14 -1.95 -11.98 -13.36
N SER A 15 -2.51 -12.99 -12.68
CA SER A 15 -2.00 -13.53 -11.42
C SER A 15 -0.68 -14.28 -11.67
N SER A 16 0.44 -13.71 -11.25
CA SER A 16 1.73 -14.40 -11.24
C SER A 16 1.86 -15.23 -9.97
N THR A 17 1.95 -16.56 -10.15
CA THR A 17 2.00 -17.57 -9.09
C THR A 17 3.38 -17.62 -8.44
N ARG A 18 3.51 -17.13 -7.19
CA ARG A 18 4.62 -17.49 -6.30
C ARG A 18 4.16 -17.79 -4.88
N THR A 19 4.29 -19.08 -4.53
CA THR A 19 4.47 -19.69 -3.21
C THR A 19 3.38 -19.53 -2.13
N THR A 20 2.76 -20.68 -1.86
CA THR A 20 1.55 -20.98 -1.11
C THR A 20 1.83 -21.22 0.38
N LYS A 21 1.19 -20.43 1.25
CA LYS A 21 0.54 -20.81 2.54
C LYS A 21 0.33 -19.60 3.48
N TRP A 22 1.12 -18.53 3.37
CA TRP A 22 0.91 -17.28 4.14
C TRP A 22 0.16 -16.18 3.36
N ALA A 23 0.06 -16.33 2.03
CA ALA A 23 -0.62 -15.37 1.16
C ALA A 23 -2.13 -15.28 1.47
N THR A 24 -2.77 -16.38 1.87
CA THR A 24 -4.23 -16.46 1.98
C THR A 24 -4.80 -15.60 3.11
N VAL A 25 -4.09 -15.43 4.24
CA VAL A 25 -4.55 -14.57 5.36
C VAL A 25 -4.24 -13.09 5.08
N ARG A 26 -3.15 -12.80 4.35
CA ARG A 26 -2.75 -11.43 3.97
C ARG A 26 -3.57 -10.84 2.82
N ALA A 27 -4.26 -11.66 2.04
CA ALA A 27 -5.05 -11.21 0.90
C ALA A 27 -6.31 -10.41 1.27
N ALA A 28 -6.84 -10.56 2.49
CA ALA A 28 -8.14 -10.01 2.87
C ALA A 28 -8.20 -8.47 2.97
N HIS A 29 -7.07 -7.77 3.09
CA HIS A 29 -7.04 -6.30 3.27
C HIS A 29 -5.94 -5.62 2.43
N ARG A 30 -5.75 -6.05 1.20
CA ARG A 30 -4.80 -5.40 0.29
C ARG A 30 -5.43 -4.17 -0.38
N VAL A 31 -4.68 -3.08 -0.46
CA VAL A 31 -5.09 -1.84 -1.14
C VAL A 31 -4.20 -1.61 -2.34
N ARG A 32 -4.79 -1.31 -3.50
CA ARG A 32 -4.05 -0.98 -4.72
C ARG A 32 -3.91 0.54 -4.87
N LEU A 33 -2.69 1.03 -5.07
CA LEU A 33 -2.38 2.43 -5.35
C LEU A 33 -1.79 2.58 -6.74
N CYS A 34 -2.42 3.41 -7.56
CA CYS A 34 -1.91 3.77 -8.89
C CYS A 34 -1.07 5.05 -8.80
N TYR A 35 0.08 5.09 -9.48
CA TYR A 35 0.98 6.25 -9.45
C TYR A 35 1.60 6.52 -10.83
N HIS A 36 1.95 7.78 -11.10
CA HIS A 36 2.62 8.17 -12.35
C HIS A 36 4.11 8.46 -12.15
N ASP A 37 4.47 9.09 -11.02
CA ASP A 37 5.82 9.55 -10.71
C ASP A 37 6.56 8.57 -9.77
N GLU A 38 7.69 8.01 -10.23
CA GLU A 38 8.53 7.15 -9.40
C GLU A 38 9.14 7.89 -8.22
N ALA A 39 9.47 9.18 -8.37
CA ALA A 39 10.02 9.97 -7.28
C ALA A 39 8.97 10.17 -6.18
N TYR A 40 7.69 10.30 -6.54
CA TYR A 40 6.59 10.31 -5.58
C TYR A 40 6.45 8.98 -4.83
N ARG A 41 6.54 7.84 -5.55
CA ARG A 41 6.52 6.52 -4.92
C ARG A 41 7.65 6.39 -3.89
N GLN A 42 8.88 6.78 -4.27
CA GLN A 42 10.06 6.69 -3.43
C GLN A 42 9.95 7.58 -2.18
N ARG A 43 9.53 8.84 -2.33
CA ARG A 43 9.31 9.75 -1.17
C ARG A 43 8.25 9.20 -0.22
N THR A 44 7.18 8.62 -0.76
CA THR A 44 6.12 8.00 0.04
C THR A 44 6.68 6.81 0.85
N GLU A 45 7.56 6.02 0.25
CA GLU A 45 8.21 4.88 0.92
C GLU A 45 9.05 5.35 2.11
N GLU A 46 9.96 6.30 1.87
CA GLU A 46 10.83 6.88 2.90
C GLU A 46 10.02 7.53 4.03
N ARG A 47 8.98 8.28 3.68
CA ARG A 47 8.11 8.93 4.67
C ARG A 47 7.37 7.90 5.51
N THR A 48 6.89 6.83 4.89
CA THR A 48 6.18 5.74 5.59
C THR A 48 7.12 5.01 6.54
N LYS A 49 8.35 4.68 6.10
CA LYS A 49 9.39 4.08 6.95
C LYS A 49 9.68 4.97 8.18
N SER A 50 9.80 6.27 8.00
CA SER A 50 10.00 7.22 9.11
C SER A 50 8.81 7.27 10.06
N LEU A 51 7.58 7.36 9.56
CA LEU A 51 6.37 7.38 10.39
C LEU A 51 6.21 6.11 11.22
N ILE A 52 6.56 4.96 10.65
CA ILE A 52 6.52 3.69 11.36
C ILE A 52 7.59 3.66 12.45
N ALA A 53 8.82 4.09 12.14
CA ALA A 53 9.88 4.18 13.14
C ALA A 53 9.47 5.11 14.30
N ASP A 54 8.87 6.26 13.99
CA ASP A 54 8.34 7.19 14.99
C ASP A 54 7.21 6.56 15.81
N ALA A 55 6.29 5.83 15.19
CA ALA A 55 5.18 5.15 15.88
C ALA A 55 5.65 4.03 16.83
N SER A 56 6.78 3.40 16.51
CA SER A 56 7.43 2.39 17.35
C SER A 56 8.25 3.00 18.48
N SER A 57 8.72 4.24 18.33
CA SER A 57 9.45 4.94 19.38
C SER A 57 8.55 5.27 20.57
N SER A 58 9.05 5.03 21.79
CA SER A 58 8.39 5.44 23.03
C SER A 58 8.49 6.95 23.29
N THR A 59 9.45 7.63 22.65
CA THR A 59 9.73 9.06 22.86
C THR A 59 9.01 9.96 21.87
N SER A 60 8.51 9.42 20.75
CA SER A 60 7.80 10.22 19.75
C SER A 60 6.35 10.46 20.17
N SER A 61 6.02 11.73 20.38
CA SER A 61 4.68 12.20 20.76
C SER A 61 4.02 13.05 19.67
N SER A 62 4.62 13.15 18.48
CA SER A 62 4.04 13.92 17.39
C SER A 62 2.66 13.39 16.99
N THR A 63 1.76 14.29 16.59
CA THR A 63 0.41 13.91 16.15
C THR A 63 0.44 12.85 15.06
N SER A 64 1.36 12.98 14.09
CA SER A 64 1.54 12.01 13.02
C SER A 64 2.00 10.64 13.53
N ALA A 65 2.91 10.58 14.51
CA ALA A 65 3.36 9.32 15.11
C ALA A 65 2.23 8.64 15.88
N LEU A 66 1.44 9.40 16.64
CA LEU A 66 0.28 8.89 17.38
C LEU A 66 -0.80 8.34 16.43
N LEU A 67 -1.07 9.04 15.32
CA LEU A 67 -2.01 8.57 14.30
C LEU A 67 -1.51 7.31 13.59
N ALA A 68 -0.22 7.27 13.22
CA ALA A 68 0.39 6.08 12.64
C ALA A 68 0.31 4.89 13.60
N LYS A 69 0.66 5.08 14.88
CA LYS A 69 0.54 4.05 15.93
C LYS A 69 -0.90 3.54 16.06
N LYS A 70 -1.88 4.44 16.08
CA LYS A 70 -3.30 4.06 16.10
C LYS A 70 -3.69 3.25 14.86
N ALA A 71 -3.32 3.71 13.66
CA ALA A 71 -3.62 3.02 12.41
C ALA A 71 -3.04 1.60 12.37
N LEU A 72 -1.78 1.43 12.82
CA LEU A 72 -1.12 0.13 12.91
C LEU A 72 -1.82 -0.81 13.91
N LYS A 73 -2.31 -0.28 15.04
CA LYS A 73 -3.09 -1.05 16.01
C LYS A 73 -4.45 -1.49 15.44
N TYR A 74 -5.18 -0.58 14.78
CA TYR A 74 -6.46 -0.92 14.15
C TYR A 74 -6.30 -2.00 13.07
N ARG A 75 -5.21 -1.96 12.30
CA ARG A 75 -4.89 -2.98 11.31
C ARG A 75 -4.31 -4.28 11.90
N LYS A 76 -4.14 -4.36 13.23
CA LYS A 76 -3.51 -5.51 13.93
C LYS A 76 -2.13 -5.87 13.37
N VAL A 77 -1.36 -4.84 13.00
CA VAL A 77 0.01 -5.00 12.46
C VAL A 77 1.08 -4.48 13.42
N TYR A 78 0.69 -3.71 14.44
CA TYR A 78 1.60 -3.10 15.41
C TYR A 78 2.47 -4.14 16.15
N ASP A 79 1.92 -5.29 16.55
CA ASP A 79 2.69 -6.30 17.28
C ASP A 79 3.71 -7.02 16.40
N ARG A 80 3.45 -7.10 15.08
CA ARG A 80 4.44 -7.59 14.11
C ARG A 80 5.53 -6.55 13.84
N MET A 81 5.16 -5.28 13.95
CA MET A 81 6.06 -4.15 13.73
C MET A 81 7.25 -4.18 14.68
N THR A 82 7.01 -4.53 15.95
CA THR A 82 8.06 -4.57 16.99
C THR A 82 9.10 -5.67 16.76
N ALA A 83 8.81 -6.64 15.88
CA ALA A 83 9.71 -7.72 15.52
C ALA A 83 10.45 -7.50 14.18
N VAL A 84 10.22 -6.36 13.51
CA VAL A 84 10.75 -6.10 12.17
C VAL A 84 11.61 -4.83 12.18
N ASP A 85 12.80 -4.91 11.57
CA ASP A 85 13.64 -3.74 11.35
C ASP A 85 13.17 -2.95 10.13
N VAL A 86 12.55 -1.79 10.39
CA VAL A 86 12.06 -0.85 9.38
C VAL A 86 13.19 -0.20 8.59
N LYS A 87 14.40 -0.17 9.16
CA LYS A 87 15.56 0.48 8.58
C LYS A 87 16.33 -0.43 7.62
N ASP A 88 15.99 -1.72 7.55
CA ASP A 88 16.55 -2.63 6.56
C ASP A 88 16.24 -2.11 5.14
N PRO A 89 17.26 -1.88 4.29
CA PRO A 89 17.07 -1.50 2.89
C PRO A 89 16.17 -2.48 2.11
N ASN A 90 16.15 -3.76 2.48
CA ASN A 90 15.34 -4.80 1.83
C ASN A 90 13.91 -4.87 2.38
N PHE A 91 13.58 -4.09 3.41
CA PHE A 91 12.23 -4.09 3.97
C PHE A 91 11.25 -3.37 3.04
N ASP A 92 10.34 -4.14 2.44
CA ASP A 92 9.20 -3.61 1.70
C ASP A 92 8.07 -3.22 2.67
N VAL A 93 8.05 -1.93 3.00
CA VAL A 93 7.06 -1.32 3.88
C VAL A 93 5.63 -1.42 3.31
N PHE A 94 5.48 -1.44 2.00
CA PHE A 94 4.18 -1.48 1.36
C PHE A 94 3.63 -2.90 1.37
N GLU A 95 4.47 -3.89 1.07
CA GLU A 95 4.08 -5.29 1.21
C GLU A 95 3.67 -5.60 2.66
N PHE A 96 4.42 -5.08 3.64
CA PHE A 96 4.10 -5.21 5.05
C PHE A 96 2.72 -4.63 5.42
N LEU A 97 2.37 -3.46 4.85
CA LEU A 97 1.08 -2.79 5.05
C LEU A 97 -0.05 -3.34 4.17
N GLY A 98 0.24 -4.28 3.27
CA GLY A 98 -0.72 -4.81 2.31
C GLY A 98 -1.06 -3.80 1.21
N VAL A 99 -0.09 -3.05 0.71
CA VAL A 99 -0.26 -2.07 -0.35
C VAL A 99 0.41 -2.56 -1.63
N ASP A 100 -0.35 -2.61 -2.72
CA ASP A 100 0.11 -2.94 -4.07
C ASP A 100 0.26 -1.67 -4.89
N TRP A 101 1.47 -1.33 -5.31
CA TRP A 101 1.71 -0.19 -6.20
C TRP A 101 1.64 -0.59 -7.66
N HIS A 102 0.92 0.19 -8.46
CA HIS A 102 0.82 0.01 -9.90
C HIS A 102 1.18 1.31 -10.60
N LYS A 103 2.12 1.24 -11.53
CA LYS A 103 2.38 2.37 -12.42
C LYS A 103 1.16 2.56 -13.32
N ALA A 104 0.52 3.71 -13.21
CA ALA A 104 -0.61 4.06 -14.04
C ALA A 104 -0.12 4.16 -15.49
N SER A 105 -0.64 3.28 -16.35
CA SER A 105 -0.37 3.37 -17.78
C SER A 105 -0.90 4.71 -18.28
N SER A 106 -0.04 5.50 -18.92
CA SER A 106 -0.48 6.70 -19.64
C SER A 106 -1.47 6.24 -20.70
N MET A 107 -2.76 6.43 -20.46
CA MET A 107 -3.78 6.24 -21.47
C MET A 107 -3.48 7.29 -22.54
N LYS A 108 -2.87 6.85 -23.66
CA LYS A 108 -2.88 7.66 -24.88
C LYS A 108 -4.35 7.87 -25.21
N THR A 109 -4.87 9.06 -24.93
CA THR A 109 -6.13 9.50 -25.50
C THR A 109 -5.89 9.52 -27.01
N SER A 110 -6.36 8.48 -27.71
CA SER A 110 -6.40 8.51 -29.16
C SER A 110 -7.41 9.60 -29.53
N GLY A 111 -6.93 10.82 -29.67
CA GLY A 111 -7.69 11.93 -30.21
C GLY A 111 -8.05 11.59 -31.64
N HIS A 112 -9.25 11.07 -31.83
CA HIS A 112 -9.91 11.08 -33.13
C HIS A 112 -10.74 12.36 -33.16
N VAL A 113 -10.24 13.35 -33.90
CA VAL A 113 -11.06 14.36 -34.58
C VAL A 113 -10.52 14.47 -35.99
#